data_AF-A0A9E4DAI7-F1
#
_entry.id   AF-A0A9E4DAI7-F1
#
_cell.length_a   1.000
_cell.length_b   1.000
_cell.length_c   1.000
_cell.angle_alpha   90.00
_cell.angle_beta   90.00
_cell.angle_gamma   90.00
#
_symmetry.space_group_name_H-M   'P 1'
#
loop_
_entity.id
_entity.type
_entity.pdbx_description
1 polymer ?
#
loop_
_entity_poly.entity_id
_entity_poly.type
_entity_poly.pdbx_seq_one_letter_code
_entity_poly.pdbx_strand_id
1 'polypeptide(L)'
;MSGERIPVTDLAPAEVGELDLYEKRERIYTRKVEGFFQRLRLYTGWPLLIMYFGGPWLQWDGRQAIWFDLPTRKFHILAITFWPQDAPLLAWLLVIGAFALFTVTVFAGRVWCGYTCPQTVWTSIFMWAEQFSEGTRNQRIRLDQAPWSLDKLRRKLQKHALWFGVSLFTGIT
;
A
#
# COMPACT_ATOMS: atom_id res chain seq x y z
N MET A 1 29.72 61.79 -15.87
CA MET A 1 30.39 61.05 -14.78
C MET A 1 30.22 59.56 -15.06
N SER A 2 31.17 59.00 -15.80
CA SER A 2 31.18 57.57 -16.15
C SER A 2 31.67 56.80 -14.93
N GLY A 3 30.79 56.00 -14.33
CA GLY A 3 31.11 55.20 -13.16
C GLY A 3 31.96 53.99 -13.56
N GLU A 4 33.26 54.08 -13.34
CA GLU A 4 34.20 52.97 -13.51
C GLU A 4 33.83 51.87 -12.51
N ARG A 5 33.28 50.76 -13.01
CA ARG A 5 32.94 49.60 -12.18
C ARG A 5 34.22 48.81 -11.93
N ILE A 6 34.61 48.73 -10.67
CA ILE A 6 35.73 47.89 -10.20
C ILE A 6 35.43 46.43 -10.61
N PRO A 7 36.38 45.70 -11.23
CA PRO A 7 36.18 44.30 -11.56
C PRO A 7 36.13 43.48 -10.27
N VAL A 8 34.97 42.90 -9.98
CA VAL A 8 34.82 41.97 -8.86
C VAL A 8 35.46 40.65 -9.27
N THR A 9 36.59 40.32 -8.66
CA THR A 9 37.17 38.98 -8.77
C THR A 9 36.41 38.07 -7.80
N ASP A 10 35.52 37.25 -8.32
CA ASP A 10 34.87 36.18 -7.55
C ASP A 10 35.91 35.13 -7.19
N LEU A 11 36.49 35.27 -6.00
CA LEU A 11 37.33 34.26 -5.36
C LEU A 11 36.42 33.18 -4.76
N ALA A 12 35.74 32.41 -5.62
CA ALA A 12 35.13 31.17 -5.19
C ALA A 12 36.27 30.17 -4.90
N PRO A 13 36.42 29.66 -3.66
CA PRO A 13 37.43 28.65 -3.37
C PRO A 13 37.13 27.40 -4.20
N ALA A 14 38.13 26.89 -4.92
CA ALA A 14 38.05 25.71 -5.80
C ALA A 14 37.74 24.40 -5.05
N GLU A 15 37.53 24.44 -3.73
CA GLU A 15 37.36 23.29 -2.85
C GLU A 15 35.96 23.17 -2.25
N VAL A 16 34.95 23.84 -2.82
CA VAL A 16 33.55 23.48 -2.52
C VAL A 16 33.21 22.25 -3.37
N GLY A 17 33.70 21.09 -2.96
CA GLY A 17 33.22 19.82 -3.45
C GLY A 17 31.73 19.71 -3.14
N GLU A 18 30.90 19.54 -4.17
CA GLU A 18 29.48 19.26 -4.01
C GLU A 18 29.37 17.93 -3.25
N LEU A 19 29.15 18.01 -1.93
CA LEU A 19 28.91 16.84 -1.12
C LEU A 19 27.58 16.26 -1.59
N ASP A 20 27.64 15.14 -2.30
CA ASP A 20 26.45 14.37 -2.65
C ASP A 20 25.85 13.81 -1.36
N LEU A 21 24.91 14.54 -0.79
CA LEU A 21 24.15 14.15 0.41
C LEU A 21 23.14 13.04 0.10
N TYR A 22 23.04 12.59 -1.16
CA TYR A 22 22.10 11.57 -1.57
C TYR A 22 22.66 10.16 -1.36
N GLU A 23 22.28 9.55 -0.24
CA GLU A 23 22.50 8.12 -0.04
C GLU A 23 21.53 7.32 -0.93
N LYS A 24 22.08 6.57 -1.89
CA LYS A 24 21.28 5.75 -2.79
C LYS A 24 20.58 4.64 -2.00
N ARG A 25 19.24 4.67 -1.96
CA ARG A 25 18.43 3.66 -1.28
C ARG A 25 18.83 2.24 -1.67
N GLU A 26 19.34 1.48 -0.70
CA GLU A 26 19.59 0.06 -0.86
C GLU A 26 18.27 -0.72 -1.08
N ARG A 27 18.32 -1.73 -1.94
CA ARG A 27 17.17 -2.61 -2.15
C ARG A 27 16.97 -3.52 -0.93
N ILE A 28 15.82 -3.40 -0.29
CA ILE A 28 15.45 -4.24 0.85
C ILE A 28 14.91 -5.58 0.34
N TYR A 29 15.61 -6.67 0.66
CA TYR A 29 15.16 -8.03 0.37
C TYR A 29 14.58 -8.68 1.62
N THR A 30 13.25 -8.77 1.68
CA THR A 30 12.57 -9.36 2.83
C THR A 30 12.71 -10.88 2.83
N ARG A 31 13.02 -11.45 4.01
CA ARG A 31 13.06 -12.90 4.23
C ARG A 31 11.66 -13.42 4.50
N LYS A 32 11.34 -14.63 4.00
CA LYS A 32 10.11 -15.34 4.41
C LYS A 32 10.19 -15.66 5.90
N VAL A 33 9.17 -15.25 6.63
CA VAL A 33 8.98 -15.60 8.04
C VAL A 33 7.92 -16.70 8.09
N GLU A 34 8.14 -17.72 8.92
CA GLU A 34 7.19 -18.79 9.16
C GLU A 34 6.97 -18.91 10.67
N GLY A 35 5.74 -19.23 11.08
CA GLY A 35 5.39 -19.35 12.50
C GLY A 35 3.92 -19.10 12.78
N PHE A 36 3.53 -19.29 14.04
CA PHE A 36 2.15 -19.11 14.49
C PHE A 36 1.63 -17.68 14.24
N PHE A 37 2.37 -16.67 14.68
CA PHE A 37 1.98 -15.26 14.49
C PHE A 37 1.89 -14.85 13.02
N GLN A 38 2.72 -15.43 12.16
CA GLN A 38 2.64 -15.18 10.71
C GLN A 38 1.37 -15.80 10.10
N ARG A 39 1.00 -17.02 10.54
CA ARG A 39 -0.27 -17.63 10.12
C ARG A 39 -1.46 -16.82 10.63
N LEU A 40 -1.41 -16.36 11.89
CA LEU A 40 -2.44 -15.49 12.45
C LEU A 40 -2.62 -14.24 11.60
N ARG A 41 -1.54 -13.52 11.25
CA ARG A 41 -1.58 -12.36 10.35
C ARG A 41 -2.24 -12.66 9.01
N LEU A 42 -1.94 -13.82 8.43
CA LEU A 42 -2.57 -14.23 7.17
C LEU A 42 -4.07 -14.47 7.36
N TYR A 43 -4.46 -15.20 8.41
CA TYR A 43 -5.87 -15.50 8.71
C TYR A 43 -6.69 -14.26 9.02
N THR A 44 -6.12 -13.31 9.77
CA THR A 44 -6.82 -12.05 10.08
C THR A 44 -7.02 -11.17 8.85
N GLY A 45 -6.21 -11.33 7.79
CA GLY A 45 -6.38 -10.60 6.54
C GLY A 45 -7.52 -11.11 5.66
N TRP A 46 -7.87 -12.40 5.75
CA TRP A 46 -8.90 -13.03 4.90
C TRP A 46 -10.29 -12.39 5.04
N PRO A 47 -10.83 -12.13 6.25
CA PRO A 47 -12.12 -11.46 6.39
C PRO A 47 -12.17 -10.11 5.67
N LEU A 48 -11.07 -9.35 5.71
CA LEU A 48 -11.00 -8.04 5.05
C LEU A 48 -10.97 -8.19 3.52
N LEU A 49 -10.25 -9.18 2.99
CA LEU A 49 -10.26 -9.49 1.55
C LEU A 49 -11.64 -9.99 1.09
N ILE A 50 -12.29 -10.87 1.85
CA ILE A 50 -13.63 -11.39 1.53
C ILE A 50 -14.65 -10.25 1.54
N MET A 51 -14.59 -9.36 2.53
CA MET A 51 -15.48 -8.21 2.60
C MET A 51 -15.23 -7.24 1.44
N TYR A 52 -13.97 -6.97 1.08
CA TYR A 52 -13.61 -6.10 -0.03
C TYR A 52 -14.08 -6.66 -1.38
N PHE A 53 -13.70 -7.91 -1.69
CA PHE A 53 -14.01 -8.52 -2.98
C PHE A 53 -15.44 -9.03 -3.08
N GLY A 54 -16.10 -9.35 -1.96
CA GLY A 54 -17.47 -9.84 -1.94
C GLY A 54 -18.51 -8.74 -1.76
N GLY A 55 -18.16 -7.63 -1.10
CA GLY A 55 -19.09 -6.54 -0.76
C GLY A 55 -19.83 -5.96 -1.96
N PRO A 56 -19.17 -5.60 -3.07
CA PRO A 56 -19.82 -5.03 -4.25
C PRO A 56 -20.75 -6.01 -4.99
N TRP A 57 -20.51 -7.31 -4.86
CA TRP A 57 -21.27 -8.34 -5.58
C TRP A 57 -22.50 -8.82 -4.80
N LEU A 58 -22.57 -8.49 -3.52
CA LEU A 58 -23.71 -8.82 -2.69
C LEU A 58 -24.91 -7.97 -3.12
N GLN A 59 -25.97 -8.63 -3.59
CA GLN A 59 -27.24 -8.00 -3.93
C GLN A 59 -28.17 -8.08 -2.73
N TRP A 60 -28.81 -6.96 -2.40
CA TRP A 60 -29.76 -6.82 -1.30
C TRP A 60 -30.98 -6.06 -1.80
N ASP A 61 -32.17 -6.68 -1.75
CA ASP A 61 -33.44 -6.10 -2.25
C ASP A 61 -33.38 -5.59 -3.71
N GLY A 62 -32.65 -6.30 -4.58
CA GLY A 62 -32.53 -5.96 -6.01
C GLY A 62 -31.56 -4.81 -6.33
N ARG A 63 -30.78 -4.34 -5.34
CA ARG A 63 -29.70 -3.35 -5.51
C ARG A 63 -28.41 -3.85 -4.86
N GLN A 64 -27.27 -3.27 -5.25
CA GLN A 64 -25.99 -3.58 -4.62
C GLN A 64 -26.00 -3.20 -3.13
N ALA A 65 -25.49 -4.10 -2.28
CA ALA A 65 -25.56 -3.97 -0.83
C ALA A 65 -24.74 -2.79 -0.29
N ILE A 66 -23.62 -2.45 -0.93
CA ILE A 66 -22.86 -1.22 -0.66
C ILE A 66 -22.87 -0.40 -1.93
N TRP A 67 -23.80 0.55 -2.02
CA TRP A 67 -23.99 1.38 -3.21
C TRP A 67 -23.94 2.86 -2.85
N PHE A 68 -22.96 3.56 -3.41
CA PHE A 68 -22.81 5.01 -3.25
C PHE A 68 -23.37 5.72 -4.48
N ASP A 69 -24.62 6.19 -4.40
CA ASP A 69 -25.25 6.97 -5.46
C ASP A 69 -24.84 8.45 -5.33
N LEU A 70 -23.79 8.83 -6.06
CA LEU A 70 -23.27 10.19 -6.11
C LEU A 70 -24.26 11.19 -6.74
N PRO A 71 -24.96 10.88 -7.85
CA PRO A 71 -25.99 11.76 -8.42
C PRO A 71 -27.10 12.14 -7.44
N THR A 72 -27.71 11.16 -6.76
CA THR A 72 -28.81 11.44 -5.82
C THR A 72 -28.33 11.73 -4.40
N ARG A 73 -27.02 11.64 -4.16
CA ARG A 73 -26.36 11.81 -2.87
C ARG A 73 -26.93 10.88 -1.79
N LYS A 74 -27.29 9.66 -2.19
CA LYS A 74 -27.80 8.62 -1.30
C LYS A 74 -26.75 7.53 -1.14
N PHE A 75 -26.43 7.19 0.10
CA PHE A 75 -25.49 6.12 0.38
C PHE A 75 -26.26 4.94 0.96
N HIS A 76 -26.33 3.85 0.21
CA HIS A 76 -26.97 2.62 0.61
C HIS A 76 -25.92 1.69 1.23
N ILE A 77 -26.07 1.41 2.53
CA ILE A 77 -25.23 0.46 3.27
C ILE A 77 -26.16 -0.61 3.84
N LEU A 78 -26.16 -1.78 3.19
CA LEU A 78 -27.04 -2.90 3.46
C LEU A 78 -28.52 -2.48 3.41
N ALA A 79 -29.24 -2.61 4.53
CA ALA A 79 -30.63 -2.20 4.67
C ALA A 79 -30.80 -0.69 4.95
N ILE A 80 -29.73 0.02 5.31
CA ILE A 80 -29.78 1.42 5.73
C ILE A 80 -29.50 2.33 4.54
N THR A 81 -30.32 3.36 4.36
CA THR A 81 -30.12 4.39 3.34
C THR A 81 -29.84 5.71 4.01
N PHE A 82 -28.61 6.23 3.86
CA PHE A 82 -28.23 7.55 4.34
C PHE A 82 -28.60 8.59 3.30
N TRP A 83 -29.39 9.56 3.71
CA TRP A 83 -29.71 10.73 2.91
C TRP A 83 -28.72 11.86 3.22
N PRO A 84 -28.65 12.91 2.39
CA PRO A 84 -27.75 14.04 2.62
C PRO A 84 -27.90 14.68 4.00
N GLN A 85 -29.12 14.75 4.55
CA GLN A 85 -29.39 15.26 5.90
C GLN A 85 -28.81 14.37 7.01
N ASP A 86 -28.59 13.08 6.75
CA ASP A 86 -28.06 12.10 7.70
C ASP A 86 -26.53 11.95 7.60
N ALA A 87 -25.88 12.73 6.72
CA ALA A 87 -24.43 12.73 6.57
C ALA A 87 -23.67 13.02 7.87
N PRO A 88 -24.13 13.90 8.79
CA PRO A 88 -23.50 14.06 10.11
C PRO A 88 -23.54 12.77 10.94
N LEU A 89 -24.56 11.92 10.79
CA LEU A 89 -24.67 10.63 11.48
C LEU A 89 -23.56 9.67 11.02
N LEU A 90 -23.33 9.62 9.70
CA LEU A 90 -22.22 8.86 9.12
C LEU A 90 -20.86 9.40 9.59
N ALA A 91 -20.70 10.73 9.66
CA ALA A 91 -19.48 11.33 10.17
C ALA A 91 -19.20 10.95 11.64
N TRP A 92 -20.21 11.02 12.51
CA TRP A 92 -20.08 10.58 13.90
C TRP A 92 -19.76 9.10 14.01
N LEU A 93 -20.34 8.25 13.16
CA LEU A 93 -19.99 6.82 13.11
C LEU A 93 -18.50 6.61 12.77
N LEU A 94 -17.98 7.34 11.78
CA LEU A 94 -16.56 7.28 11.41
C LEU A 94 -15.65 7.81 12.54
N VAL A 95 -16.07 8.87 13.23
CA VAL A 95 -15.35 9.40 14.39
C VAL A 95 -15.29 8.36 15.51
N ILE A 96 -16.42 7.71 15.84
CA ILE A 96 -16.46 6.62 16.82
C ILE A 96 -15.55 5.48 16.38
N GLY A 97 -15.56 5.09 15.10
CA GLY A 97 -14.67 4.08 14.54
C GLY A 97 -13.18 4.45 14.69
N ALA A 98 -12.83 5.70 14.44
CA ALA A 98 -11.48 6.20 14.64
C ALA A 98 -11.05 6.15 16.11
N PHE A 99 -11.89 6.64 17.03
CA PHE A 99 -11.61 6.55 18.47
C PHE A 99 -11.54 5.12 18.97
N ALA A 100 -12.39 4.23 18.46
CA ALA A 100 -12.34 2.80 18.77
C ALA A 100 -11.02 2.17 18.31
N LEU A 101 -10.58 2.48 17.09
CA LEU A 101 -9.28 2.05 16.59
C LEU A 101 -8.14 2.58 17.47
N PHE A 102 -8.14 3.87 17.83
CA PHE A 102 -7.13 4.43 18.73
C PHE A 102 -7.15 3.76 20.10
N THR A 103 -8.32 3.53 20.67
CA THR A 103 -8.48 2.85 21.97
C THR A 103 -7.90 1.45 21.93
N VAL A 104 -8.21 0.66 20.89
CA VAL A 104 -7.62 -0.67 20.67
C VAL A 104 -6.10 -0.58 20.53
N THR A 105 -5.58 0.44 19.84
CA THR A 105 -4.12 0.60 19.70
C THR A 105 -3.41 0.99 21.00
N VAL A 106 -4.06 1.76 21.87
CA VAL A 106 -3.51 2.10 23.19
C VAL A 106 -3.50 0.88 24.09
N PHE A 107 -4.56 0.06 24.05
CA PHE A 107 -4.69 -1.10 24.94
C PHE A 107 -3.88 -2.33 24.47
N ALA A 108 -3.99 -2.68 23.19
CA ALA A 108 -3.38 -3.89 22.61
C ALA A 108 -2.14 -3.59 21.75
N GLY A 109 -1.73 -2.33 21.62
CA GLY A 109 -0.58 -1.94 20.79
C GLY A 109 -0.88 -2.01 19.28
N ARG A 110 0.13 -2.37 18.48
CA ARG A 110 0.06 -2.38 17.01
C ARG A 110 -0.62 -3.62 16.42
N VAL A 111 -1.57 -4.25 17.12
CA VAL A 111 -2.23 -5.47 16.64
C VAL A 111 -3.01 -5.20 15.35
N TRP A 112 -3.83 -4.15 15.30
CA TRP A 112 -4.54 -3.77 14.07
C TRP A 112 -3.57 -3.45 12.92
N CYS A 113 -2.68 -2.49 13.17
CA CYS A 113 -1.74 -2.01 12.16
C CYS A 113 -0.75 -3.08 11.68
N GLY A 114 -0.42 -4.07 12.51
CA GLY A 114 0.53 -5.14 12.19
C GLY A 114 -0.08 -6.38 11.54
N TYR A 115 -1.40 -6.60 11.68
CA TYR A 115 -2.06 -7.84 11.25
C TYR A 115 -3.14 -7.64 10.20
N THR A 116 -4.03 -6.66 10.37
CA THR A 116 -5.25 -6.52 9.55
C THR A 116 -5.29 -5.27 8.69
N CYS A 117 -4.44 -4.28 8.95
CA CYS A 117 -4.45 -3.04 8.17
C CYS A 117 -4.37 -3.32 6.65
N PRO A 118 -5.21 -2.67 5.81
CA PRO A 118 -5.24 -2.93 4.37
C PRO A 118 -3.86 -2.82 3.72
N GLN A 119 -3.08 -1.81 4.08
CA GLN A 119 -1.71 -1.64 3.57
C GLN A 119 -0.82 -2.85 3.90
N THR A 120 -0.98 -3.44 5.07
CA THR A 120 -0.22 -4.62 5.52
C THR A 120 -0.64 -5.88 4.77
N VAL A 121 -1.95 -6.07 4.55
CA VAL A 121 -2.50 -7.23 3.82
C VAL A 121 -2.07 -7.19 2.35
N TRP A 122 -2.25 -6.07 1.66
CA TRP A 122 -1.85 -5.94 0.24
C TRP A 122 -0.34 -6.07 0.09
N THR A 123 0.44 -5.41 0.95
CA THR A 123 1.91 -5.56 0.93
C THR A 123 2.31 -7.03 1.09
N SER A 124 1.66 -7.78 1.99
CA SER A 124 1.90 -9.21 2.13
C SER A 124 1.59 -10.01 0.85
N ILE A 125 0.53 -9.66 0.10
CA ILE A 125 0.21 -10.27 -1.19
C ILE A 125 1.31 -9.97 -2.23
N PHE A 126 1.74 -8.70 -2.35
CA PHE A 126 2.81 -8.32 -3.28
C PHE A 126 4.13 -9.00 -2.95
N MET A 127 4.49 -9.08 -1.67
CA MET A 127 5.70 -9.77 -1.20
C MET A 127 5.62 -11.28 -1.42
N TRP A 128 4.43 -11.87 -1.30
CA TRP A 128 4.18 -13.27 -1.64
C TRP A 128 4.34 -13.49 -3.15
N ALA A 129 3.80 -12.60 -4.00
CA ALA A 129 3.95 -12.68 -5.45
C ALA A 129 5.44 -12.59 -5.86
N GLU A 130 6.21 -11.69 -5.26
CA GLU A 130 7.67 -11.63 -5.49
C GLU A 130 8.37 -12.92 -5.08
N GLN A 131 7.99 -13.47 -3.93
CA GLN A 131 8.58 -14.71 -3.45
C GLN A 131 8.24 -15.90 -4.35
N PHE A 132 7.02 -15.92 -4.88
CA PHE A 132 6.58 -16.96 -5.81
C PHE A 132 7.35 -16.91 -7.13
N SER A 133 7.61 -15.72 -7.67
CA SER A 133 8.32 -15.56 -8.95
C SER A 133 9.85 -15.63 -8.84
N GLU A 134 10.45 -14.92 -7.87
CA GLU A 134 11.91 -14.76 -7.74
C GLU A 134 12.53 -15.66 -6.64
N GLY A 135 11.71 -16.24 -5.76
CA GLY A 135 12.15 -17.17 -4.74
C GLY A 135 12.57 -16.54 -3.39
N THR A 136 13.45 -17.24 -2.68
CA THR A 136 13.93 -16.82 -1.35
C THR A 136 14.84 -15.60 -1.41
N ARG A 137 15.08 -14.95 -0.26
CA ARG A 137 15.95 -13.74 -0.16
C ARG A 137 17.30 -13.92 -0.86
N ASN A 138 17.99 -15.02 -0.61
CA ASN A 138 19.32 -15.27 -1.19
C ASN A 138 19.25 -15.50 -2.70
N GLN A 139 18.18 -16.14 -3.20
CA GLN A 139 17.97 -16.33 -4.63
C GLN A 139 17.71 -14.99 -5.34
N ARG A 140 16.97 -14.08 -4.72
CA ARG A 140 16.73 -12.72 -5.24
C ARG A 140 18.01 -11.89 -5.31
N ILE A 141 18.82 -11.91 -4.26
CA ILE A 141 20.11 -11.21 -4.24
C ILE A 141 21.01 -11.73 -5.36
N ARG A 142 21.11 -13.07 -5.52
CA ARG A 142 21.88 -13.69 -6.60
C ARG A 142 21.32 -13.35 -7.99
N LEU A 143 20.01 -13.35 -8.16
CA LEU A 143 19.34 -13.03 -9.42
C LEU A 143 19.57 -11.57 -9.84
N ASP A 144 19.59 -10.65 -8.87
CA ASP A 144 19.84 -9.24 -9.14
C ASP A 144 21.30 -8.99 -9.54
N GLN A 145 22.27 -9.68 -8.92
CA GLN A 145 23.71 -9.61 -9.26
C GLN A 145 24.08 -10.32 -10.56
N ALA A 146 23.29 -11.32 -11.00
CA ALA A 146 23.56 -12.06 -12.22
C ALA A 146 23.40 -11.19 -13.50
N PRO A 147 24.13 -11.48 -14.58
CA PRO A 147 23.94 -10.80 -15.88
C PRO A 147 22.52 -11.00 -16.42
N TRP A 148 22.12 -10.16 -17.38
CA TRP A 148 20.82 -10.30 -18.04
C TRP A 148 20.76 -11.60 -18.84
N SER A 149 19.97 -12.55 -18.36
CA SER A 149 19.67 -13.82 -19.02
C SER A 149 18.17 -13.95 -19.30
N LEU A 150 17.78 -14.86 -20.20
CA LEU A 150 16.37 -15.16 -20.49
C LEU A 150 15.61 -15.61 -19.22
N ASP A 151 16.26 -16.37 -18.34
CA ASP A 151 15.68 -16.77 -17.06
C ASP A 151 15.44 -15.58 -16.13
N LYS A 152 16.37 -14.61 -16.09
CA LYS A 152 16.20 -13.37 -15.31
C LYS A 152 15.02 -12.57 -15.85
N LEU A 153 14.93 -12.41 -17.17
CA LEU A 153 13.83 -11.69 -17.81
C LEU A 153 12.49 -12.37 -17.52
N ARG A 154 12.39 -13.70 -17.66
CA ARG A 154 11.17 -14.46 -17.35
C ARG A 154 10.72 -14.27 -15.91
N ARG A 155 11.63 -14.38 -14.93
CA ARG A 155 11.31 -14.23 -13.51
C ARG A 155 10.86 -12.81 -13.17
N LYS A 156 11.51 -11.79 -13.73
CA LYS A 156 11.12 -10.38 -13.57
C LYS A 156 9.76 -10.11 -14.24
N LEU A 157 9.52 -10.64 -15.42
CA LEU A 157 8.24 -10.50 -16.12
C LEU A 157 7.10 -11.16 -15.33
N GLN A 158 7.32 -12.36 -14.78
CA GLN A 158 6.35 -13.04 -13.93
C GLN A 158 5.99 -12.22 -12.68
N LYS A 159 7.00 -11.62 -12.02
CA LYS A 159 6.77 -10.70 -10.90
C LYS A 159 5.85 -9.55 -11.31
N HIS A 160 6.19 -8.83 -12.38
CA HIS A 160 5.41 -7.67 -12.83
C HIS A 160 4.02 -8.06 -13.32
N ALA A 161 3.87 -9.22 -13.97
CA ALA A 161 2.57 -9.76 -14.37
C ALA A 161 1.69 -10.06 -13.16
N LEU A 162 2.22 -10.67 -12.10
CA LEU A 162 1.47 -10.91 -10.87
C LEU A 162 1.08 -9.60 -10.18
N TRP A 163 2.00 -8.63 -10.12
CA TRP A 163 1.72 -7.32 -9.56
C TRP A 163 0.61 -6.58 -10.31
N PHE A 164 0.69 -6.60 -11.64
CA PHE A 164 -0.34 -6.02 -12.49
C PHE A 164 -1.67 -6.76 -12.30
N GLY A 165 -1.67 -8.10 -12.28
CA GLY A 165 -2.88 -8.90 -12.06
C GLY A 165 -3.57 -8.61 -10.74
N VAL A 166 -2.83 -8.56 -9.63
CA VAL A 166 -3.37 -8.21 -8.30
C VAL A 166 -3.92 -6.79 -8.29
N SER A 167 -3.18 -5.83 -8.88
CA SER A 167 -3.59 -4.42 -8.92
C SER A 167 -4.84 -4.22 -9.78
N LEU A 168 -4.88 -4.85 -10.94
CA LEU A 168 -6.01 -4.79 -11.86
C LEU A 168 -7.27 -5.42 -11.23
N PHE A 169 -7.13 -6.61 -10.64
CA PHE A 169 -8.25 -7.27 -9.96
C PHE A 169 -8.77 -6.44 -8.79
N THR A 170 -7.88 -5.83 -8.00
CA THR A 170 -8.25 -4.91 -6.91
C THR A 170 -8.96 -3.67 -7.45
N GLY A 171 -8.50 -3.09 -8.56
CA GLY A 171 -9.07 -1.85 -9.10
C GLY A 171 -10.37 -2.03 -9.90
N ILE A 172 -10.64 -3.22 -10.43
CA ILE A 172 -11.90 -3.53 -11.12
C ILE A 172 -13.04 -3.82 -10.14
N THR A 173 -12.71 -4.31 -8.93
CA THR A 173 -13.70 -4.63 -7.89
C THR A 173 -14.04 -3.40 -7.07
#